data_AF-A0A1I8BZA8-F1
#
_entry.id   AF-A0A1I8BZA8-F1
#
_cell.length_a   1.000
_cell.length_b   1.000
_cell.length_c   1.000
_cell.angle_alpha   90.00
_cell.angle_beta   90.00
_cell.angle_gamma   90.00
#
_symmetry.space_group_name_H-M   'P 1'
#
loop_
_entity.id
_entity.type
_entity.pdbx_description
1 polymer ?
#
loop_
_entity_poly.entity_id
_entity_poly.type
_entity_poly.pdbx_seq_one_letter_code
_entity_poly.pdbx_strand_id
1 'polypeptide(L)' 'MTLIFRHPHMISVKNCFIRGSVIRYVHLPSDGIDTQLLQEATRKEVLQSRQQGTSK' A
#
# COMPACT_ATOMS: atom_id res chain seq x y z
N MET A 1 -22.52 5.23 8.85
CA MET A 1 -23.35 4.14 9.43
C MET A 1 -23.90 3.23 8.31
N THR A 2 -23.07 2.85 7.33
CA THR A 2 -23.56 2.16 6.10
C THR A 2 -22.72 0.94 5.71
N LEU A 3 -21.52 0.77 6.28
CA LEU A 3 -20.59 -0.31 5.90
C LEU A 3 -20.78 -1.62 6.69
N ILE A 4 -21.41 -1.55 7.86
CA ILE A 4 -21.50 -2.67 8.82
C ILE A 4 -22.42 -3.80 8.28
N PHE A 5 -23.43 -3.45 7.49
CA PHE A 5 -24.37 -4.42 6.90
C PHE A 5 -23.81 -5.20 5.71
N ARG A 6 -22.70 -4.74 5.10
CA ARG A 6 -22.21 -5.31 3.84
C ARG A 6 -21.39 -6.59 4.04
N HIS A 7 -20.83 -6.81 5.23
CA HIS A 7 -19.99 -7.97 5.55
C HIS A 7 -20.21 -8.41 7.02
N PRO A 8 -21.32 -9.10 7.32
CA PRO A 8 -21.66 -9.49 8.69
C PRO A 8 -20.64 -10.44 9.33
N HIS A 9 -19.91 -11.21 8.52
CA HIS A 9 -18.85 -12.09 8.99
C HIS A 9 -17.60 -11.36 9.54
N MET A 10 -17.43 -10.08 9.23
CA MET A 10 -16.30 -9.28 9.75
C MET A 10 -16.62 -8.57 11.08
N ILE A 11 -17.86 -8.65 11.59
CA ILE A 11 -18.30 -7.86 12.75
C ILE A 11 -17.53 -8.20 14.04
N SER A 12 -17.10 -9.45 14.21
CA SER A 12 -16.37 -9.89 15.40
C SER A 12 -14.86 -9.67 15.31
N VAL A 13 -14.33 -9.28 14.15
CA VAL A 13 -12.90 -9.20 13.89
C VAL A 13 -12.45 -7.74 13.96
N LYS A 14 -11.72 -7.38 15.01
CA LYS A 14 -11.18 -6.02 15.20
C LYS A 14 -9.90 -5.78 14.39
N ASN A 15 -9.08 -6.81 14.24
CA ASN A 15 -7.81 -6.77 13.52
C ASN A 15 -7.76 -7.92 12.52
N CYS A 16 -7.39 -7.64 11.28
CA CYS A 16 -7.31 -8.63 10.21
C CYS A 16 -5.97 -8.50 9.49
N PHE A 17 -5.35 -9.64 9.17
CA PHE A 17 -4.18 -9.70 8.29
C PHE A 17 -4.64 -9.99 6.87
N ILE A 18 -4.20 -9.17 5.91
CA ILE A 18 -4.52 -9.34 4.49
C ILE A 18 -3.23 -9.66 3.73
N ARG A 19 -3.23 -10.78 3.00
CA ARG A 19 -2.11 -11.17 2.13
C ARG A 19 -2.01 -10.19 0.95
N GLY A 20 -0.81 -9.66 0.68
CA GLY A 20 -0.62 -8.64 -0.35
C GLY A 20 -1.17 -8.99 -1.74
N SER A 21 -1.13 -10.28 -2.12
CA SER A 21 -1.59 -10.74 -3.44
C SER A 21 -3.10 -10.60 -3.67
N VAL A 22 -3.91 -10.44 -2.63
CA VAL A 22 -5.38 -10.30 -2.78
C VAL A 22 -5.85 -8.84 -2.79
N ILE A 23 -4.93 -7.88 -2.64
CA ILE A 23 -5.26 -6.45 -2.55
C ILE A 23 -5.34 -5.84 -3.94
N ARG A 24 -6.46 -5.18 -4.25
CA ARG A 24 -6.61 -4.40 -5.50
C ARG A 24 -6.21 -2.94 -5.32
N TYR A 25 -6.73 -2.29 -4.28
CA TYR A 25 -6.48 -0.88 -4.00
C TYR A 25 -6.37 -0.64 -2.50
N VAL A 26 -5.49 0.27 -2.11
CA VAL A 26 -5.40 0.83 -0.77
C VAL A 26 -5.64 2.33 -0.91
N HIS A 27 -6.77 2.81 -0.39
CA HIS A 27 -7.07 4.23 -0.37
C HIS A 27 -6.46 4.85 0.89
N LEU A 28 -5.73 5.94 0.72
CA LEU A 28 -5.06 6.65 1.79
C LEU A 28 -5.52 8.11 1.76
N PRO A 29 -5.65 8.78 2.92
CA PRO A 29 -6.01 10.20 2.97
C PRO A 29 -4.89 11.04 2.38
N SER A 30 -5.24 11.98 1.49
CA SER A 30 -4.25 12.79 0.76
C SER A 30 -3.40 13.67 1.67
N ASP A 31 -3.96 14.17 2.78
CA ASP A 31 -3.27 15.08 3.70
C ASP A 31 -2.10 14.42 4.44
N GLY A 32 -2.13 13.10 4.59
CA GLY A 32 -1.07 12.33 5.25
C GLY A 32 0.05 11.89 4.31
N ILE A 33 0.03 12.30 3.05
CA ILE A 33 0.93 11.77 2.01
C ILE A 33 1.69 12.90 1.36
N ASP A 34 3.01 12.95 1.63
CA ASP A 34 3.92 13.79 0.86
C ASP A 34 4.27 13.12 -0.47
N THR A 35 3.56 13.54 -1.53
CA THR A 35 3.79 13.01 -2.88
C THR A 35 5.15 13.40 -3.45
N GLN A 36 5.75 14.52 -3.02
CA GLN A 36 7.07 14.94 -3.50
C GLN A 36 8.13 13.98 -2.98
N LEU A 37 8.12 13.73 -1.66
CA LEU A 37 9.05 12.79 -1.04
C LEU A 37 8.92 11.38 -1.64
N LEU A 38 7.69 10.92 -1.86
CA LEU A 38 7.44 9.62 -2.48
C LEU A 38 8.02 9.53 -3.89
N GLN A 39 7.79 10.54 -4.73
CA GLN A 39 8.32 10.59 -6.09
C GLN A 39 9.86 10.60 -6.11
N GLU A 40 10.48 11.36 -5.21
CA GLU A 40 11.94 11.39 -5.08
C GLU A 40 12.51 10.04 -4.64
N ALA A 41 11.89 9.39 -3.65
CA ALA A 41 12.30 8.07 -3.19
C ALA A 41 12.20 7.03 -4.32
N THR A 42 11.11 7.01 -5.09
CA THR A 42 10.94 6.11 -6.24
C THR A 42 12.01 6.32 -7.31
N ARG A 43 12.35 7.58 -7.64
CA ARG A 43 13.43 7.86 -8.61
C ARG A 43 14.78 7.30 -8.15
N LYS A 44 15.10 7.46 -6.86
CA LYS A 44 16.35 6.93 -6.27
C LYS A 44 16.37 5.40 -6.29
N GLU A 45 15.27 4.74 -5.92
CA GLU A 45 15.14 3.29 -5.96
C GLU A 45 15.40 2.74 -7.35
N VAL A 46 14.74 3.27 -8.39
CA VAL A 46 14.88 2.79 -9.78
C VAL A 46 16.34 2.86 -10.26
N LEU A 47 17.06 3.92 -9.91
CA LEU A 47 18.48 4.07 -10.25
C LEU A 47 19.34 3.01 -9.52
N GLN A 48 19.03 2.73 -8.25
CA GLN A 48 19.73 1.70 -7.47
C GLN A 48 19.42 0.29 -7.97
N SER A 49 18.16 -0.02 -8.28
CA SER A 49 17.75 -1.33 -8.83
C SER A 49 18.44 -1.62 -10.17
N ARG A 50 18.64 -0.58 -11.01
CA ARG A 50 19.38 -0.71 -12.27
C ARG A 50 20.86 -1.06 -12.06
N GLN A 51 21.50 -0.49 -11.05
CA GLN A 51 22.92 -0.76 -10.76
C GLN A 51 23.13 -2.15 -10.12
N GLN A 52 22.12 -2.69 -9.42
CA GLN A 52 22.21 -4.03 -8.83
C GLN A 52 22.08 -5.15 -9.87
N GLY A 53 21.47 -4.89 -11.03
CA GLY A 53 21.37 -5.85 -12.13
C GLY A 53 22.67 -6.03 -12.95
N THR A 54 23.65 -5.13 -12.80
CA THR A 54 24.91 -5.17 -13.58
C THR A 54 26.08 -5.83 -12.85
N SER A 55 25.86 -6.41 -11.67
CA SER A 55 26.91 -7.04 -10.85
C SER A 55 26.62 -8.50 -10.48
N LYS A 56 25.98 -9.24 -11.38
CA LYS A 56 25.97 -10.71 -11.36
C LYS A 56 26.62 -11.27 -12.60
#